data_AF-A0A2S6GF85-F1
#
_entry.id   AF-A0A2S6GF85-F1
#
_cell.length_a   1.000
_cell.length_b   1.000
_cell.length_c   1.000
_cell.angle_alpha   90.00
_cell.angle_beta   90.00
_cell.angle_gamma   90.00
#
_symmetry.space_group_name_H-M   'P 1'
#
loop_
_entity.id
_entity.type
_entity.pdbx_description
1 polymer ?
#
loop_
_entity_poly.entity_id
_entity_poly.type
_entity_poly.pdbx_seq_one_letter_code
_entity_poly.pdbx_strand_id
1 'polypeptide(L)'
;MEMRRPFVRFTIRRAEVASAVQNAFTGTPVPRDTLVDAAHELGASTEVFAALGLLPDRTYLSVADIWSTLVATARTTGDPRSHESHAA
;
A
#
# COMPACT_ATOMS: atom_id res chain seq x y z
N MET A 1 18.13 -15.47 19.73
CA MET A 1 17.56 -15.98 18.47
C MET A 1 16.93 -14.80 17.76
N GLU A 2 17.71 -14.14 16.91
CA GLU A 2 17.28 -12.94 16.20
C GLU A 2 16.48 -13.38 14.97
N MET A 3 15.16 -13.31 15.06
CA MET A 3 14.30 -13.42 13.88
C MET A 3 14.57 -12.20 13.01
N ARG A 4 15.52 -12.35 12.08
CA ARG A 4 15.70 -11.44 10.95
C ARG A 4 14.36 -11.39 10.22
N ARG A 5 13.59 -10.35 10.51
CA ARG A 5 12.37 -10.02 9.78
C ARG A 5 12.75 -10.06 8.30
N PRO A 6 12.13 -10.91 7.47
CA PRO A 6 12.43 -10.88 6.05
C PRO A 6 12.06 -9.48 5.60
N PHE A 7 13.06 -8.72 5.15
CA PHE A 7 12.83 -7.61 4.24
C PHE A 7 12.23 -8.27 3.00
N VAL A 8 10.91 -8.45 2.99
CA VAL A 8 10.18 -8.86 1.81
C VAL A 8 10.45 -7.72 0.85
N ARG A 9 11.36 -7.96 -0.09
CA ARG A 9 11.65 -7.05 -1.19
C ARG A 9 10.38 -7.12 -2.04
N PHE A 10 9.39 -6.28 -1.71
CA PHE A 10 8.10 -6.26 -2.37
C PHE A 10 8.31 -5.88 -3.83
N THR A 11 8.41 -6.89 -4.69
CA THR A 11 8.46 -6.72 -6.15
C THR A 11 7.05 -6.60 -6.73
N ILE A 12 6.14 -5.94 -6.01
CA ILE A 12 4.76 -5.83 -6.47
C ILE A 12 4.69 -4.88 -7.66
N ARG A 13 4.02 -5.32 -8.72
CA ARG A 13 3.84 -4.52 -9.92
C ARG A 13 2.58 -3.68 -9.78
N ARG A 14 2.63 -2.48 -10.34
CA ARG A 14 1.45 -1.60 -10.44
C ARG A 14 0.24 -2.30 -11.05
N ALA A 15 0.47 -3.17 -12.03
CA ALA A 15 -0.59 -3.96 -12.68
C ALA A 15 -1.28 -4.93 -11.71
N GLU A 16 -0.55 -5.55 -10.79
CA GLU A 16 -1.12 -6.50 -9.82
C GLU A 16 -2.05 -5.79 -8.84
N VAL A 17 -1.61 -4.62 -8.34
CA VAL A 17 -2.47 -3.75 -7.51
C VAL A 17 -3.69 -3.30 -8.30
N ALA A 18 -3.50 -2.86 -9.55
CA ALA A 18 -4.59 -2.42 -10.41
C ALA A 18 -5.64 -3.52 -10.60
N SER A 19 -5.22 -4.73 -10.98
CA SER A 19 -6.12 -5.86 -11.18
C SER A 19 -6.89 -6.24 -9.92
N ALA A 20 -6.31 -6.07 -8.74
CA ALA A 20 -6.94 -6.39 -7.47
C ALA A 20 -7.98 -5.36 -6.99
N VAL A 21 -7.92 -4.10 -7.45
CA VAL A 21 -8.77 -3.03 -6.88
C VAL A 21 -9.52 -2.20 -7.92
N GLN A 22 -9.23 -2.34 -9.21
CA GLN A 22 -9.85 -1.51 -10.26
C GLN A 22 -11.38 -1.59 -10.25
N ASN A 23 -11.95 -2.76 -9.93
CA ASN A 23 -13.39 -2.99 -9.95
C ASN A 23 -14.13 -2.25 -8.82
N ALA A 24 -13.42 -1.85 -7.77
CA ALA A 24 -13.99 -1.05 -6.69
C ALA A 24 -14.29 0.40 -7.14
N PHE A 25 -13.63 0.88 -8.20
CA PHE A 25 -13.79 2.24 -8.70
C PHE A 25 -14.98 2.34 -9.66
N THR A 26 -16.17 2.62 -9.14
CA THR A 26 -17.41 2.80 -9.92
C THR A 26 -17.77 4.27 -10.19
N GLY A 27 -16.76 5.16 -10.21
CA GLY A 27 -16.95 6.60 -10.43
C GLY A 27 -17.06 7.45 -9.15
N THR A 28 -16.92 6.84 -7.98
CA THR A 28 -16.84 7.52 -6.68
C THR A 28 -15.51 7.25 -5.99
N PRO A 29 -15.04 8.13 -5.09
CA PRO A 29 -13.89 7.84 -4.24
C PRO A 29 -14.12 6.58 -3.39
N VAL A 30 -13.08 5.76 -3.23
CA VAL A 30 -13.15 4.46 -2.56
C VAL A 30 -12.31 4.49 -1.28
N PRO A 31 -12.84 4.15 -0.09
CA PRO A 31 -12.06 4.08 1.14
C PRO A 31 -11.10 2.89 1.13
N ARG A 32 -10.01 2.98 1.90
CA ARG A 32 -8.99 1.92 2.00
C ARG A 32 -9.60 0.55 2.26
N ASP A 33 -10.54 0.46 3.21
CA ASP A 33 -11.10 -0.83 3.61
C ASP A 33 -11.88 -1.49 2.46
N THR A 34 -12.61 -0.72 1.66
CA THR A 34 -13.26 -1.26 0.44
C THR A 34 -12.25 -1.73 -0.61
N LEU A 35 -11.06 -1.13 -0.70
CA LEU A 35 -10.00 -1.63 -1.58
C LEU A 35 -9.46 -2.98 -1.08
N VAL A 36 -9.35 -3.16 0.24
CA VAL A 36 -8.94 -4.42 0.87
C VAL A 36 -9.99 -5.50 0.63
N ASP A 37 -11.26 -5.17 0.81
CA ASP A 37 -12.38 -6.08 0.55
C ASP A 37 -12.40 -6.51 -0.93
N ALA A 38 -12.23 -5.57 -1.87
CA ALA A 38 -12.16 -5.87 -3.30
C ALA A 38 -10.97 -6.78 -3.65
N ALA A 39 -9.80 -6.54 -3.04
CA ALA A 39 -8.64 -7.41 -3.21
C ALA A 39 -8.87 -8.81 -2.62
N HIS A 40 -9.63 -8.91 -1.53
CA HIS A 40 -10.04 -10.18 -0.93
C HIS A 40 -11.00 -10.96 -1.82
N GLU A 41 -12.03 -10.31 -2.35
CA GLU A 41 -12.99 -10.93 -3.28
C GLU A 41 -12.31 -11.48 -4.54
N LEU A 42 -11.26 -10.83 -5.03
CA LEU A 42 -10.49 -11.25 -6.20
C LEU A 42 -9.36 -12.24 -5.87
N GLY A 43 -9.18 -12.62 -4.60
CA GLY A 43 -8.12 -13.56 -4.19
C GLY A 43 -6.72 -13.01 -4.45
N ALA A 44 -6.50 -11.72 -4.21
CA ALA A 44 -5.21 -11.08 -4.40
C ALA A 44 -4.10 -11.73 -3.55
N SER A 45 -2.84 -11.56 -3.96
CA SER A 45 -1.71 -12.15 -3.23
C SER A 45 -1.47 -11.45 -1.88
N THR A 46 -0.79 -12.15 -0.97
CA THR A 46 -0.35 -11.59 0.32
C THR A 46 0.44 -10.30 0.15
N GLU A 47 1.21 -10.18 -0.94
CA GLU A 47 1.94 -8.96 -1.26
C GLU A 47 1.01 -7.78 -1.52
N VAL A 48 -0.13 -8.01 -2.20
CA VAL A 48 -1.10 -6.94 -2.48
C VAL A 48 -1.71 -6.46 -1.18
N PHE A 49 -2.09 -7.37 -0.28
CA PHE A 49 -2.59 -7.00 1.04
C PHE A 49 -1.56 -6.23 1.86
N ALA A 50 -0.30 -6.65 1.83
CA ALA A 50 0.76 -5.93 2.52
C ALA A 50 0.94 -4.52 1.94
N ALA A 51 0.86 -4.34 0.62
CA ALA A 51 0.90 -3.03 -0.01
C ALA A 51 -0.31 -2.18 0.39
N LEU A 52 -1.53 -2.70 0.31
CA LEU A 52 -2.73 -1.99 0.74
C LEU A 52 -2.70 -1.63 2.23
N GLY A 53 -2.07 -2.45 3.08
CA GLY A 53 -1.87 -2.17 4.50
C GLY A 53 -0.94 -0.98 4.78
N LEU A 54 -0.12 -0.56 3.82
CA LEU A 54 0.72 0.65 3.92
C LEU A 54 -0.03 1.94 3.57
N LEU A 55 -1.26 1.82 3.06
CA LEU A 55 -2.05 2.97 2.67
C LEU A 55 -2.62 3.69 3.91
N PRO A 56 -2.53 5.03 3.97
CA PRO A 56 -3.24 5.80 4.98
C PRO A 56 -4.75 5.58 4.88
N ASP A 57 -5.41 5.71 6.03
CA ASP A 57 -6.86 5.57 6.13
C ASP A 57 -7.57 6.80 5.55
N ARG A 58 -7.82 6.75 4.24
CA ARG A 58 -8.49 7.80 3.47
C ARG A 58 -9.19 7.19 2.26
N THR A 59 -9.95 8.03 1.56
CA THR A 59 -10.50 7.70 0.25
C THR A 59 -9.49 7.95 -0.86
N TYR A 60 -9.49 7.06 -1.85
CA TYR A 60 -8.68 7.12 -3.06
C TYR A 60 -9.55 7.41 -4.25
N LEU A 61 -9.04 8.19 -5.20
CA LEU A 61 -9.78 8.58 -6.41
C LEU A 61 -9.55 7.64 -7.59
N SER A 62 -8.42 6.93 -7.59
CA SER A 62 -8.05 6.04 -8.67
C SER A 62 -6.92 5.10 -8.26
N VAL A 63 -6.67 4.09 -9.09
CA VAL A 63 -5.48 3.23 -9.00
C VAL A 63 -4.17 4.04 -9.08
N ALA A 64 -4.16 5.16 -9.82
CA ALA A 64 -2.98 6.03 -9.91
C ALA A 64 -2.69 6.74 -8.58
N ASP A 65 -3.73 7.18 -7.86
CA ASP A 65 -3.63 7.79 -6.53
C ASP A 65 -3.09 6.78 -5.49
N ILE A 66 -3.60 5.54 -5.54
CA ILE A 66 -3.08 4.43 -4.73
C ILE A 66 -1.57 4.24 -4.98
N TRP A 67 -1.17 4.07 -6.24
CA TRP A 67 0.23 3.82 -6.58
C TRP A 67 1.15 4.99 -6.18
N SER A 68 0.71 6.22 -6.41
CA SER A 68 1.45 7.43 -5.98
C SER A 68 1.66 7.44 -4.47
N THR A 69 0.62 7.09 -3.71
CA THR A 69 0.67 7.00 -2.25
C THR A 69 1.63 5.91 -1.78
N LEU A 70 1.59 4.72 -2.37
CA LEU A 70 2.51 3.64 -2.04
C LEU A 70 3.98 4.02 -2.28
N VAL A 71 4.26 4.70 -3.41
CA VAL A 71 5.60 5.20 -3.71
C VAL A 71 6.03 6.26 -2.70
N ALA A 72 5.14 7.15 -2.27
CA ALA A 72 5.42 8.14 -1.24
C ALA A 72 5.70 7.49 0.11
N THR A 73 4.85 6.57 0.56
CA THR A 73 5.03 5.83 1.84
C THR A 73 6.34 5.05 1.85
N ALA A 74 6.69 4.37 0.75
CA ALA A 74 7.95 3.62 0.65
C ALA A 74 9.19 4.51 0.81
N ARG A 75 9.14 5.76 0.36
CA ARG A 75 10.23 6.74 0.56
C ARG A 75 10.35 7.15 2.02
N THR A 76 9.22 7.35 2.70
CA THR A 76 9.21 7.73 4.12
C THR A 76 9.69 6.59 5.03
N THR A 77 9.33 5.34 4.74
CA THR A 77 9.80 4.17 5.50
C THR A 77 11.25 3.81 5.19
N GLY A 78 11.77 4.20 4.02
CA GLY A 78 13.15 3.96 3.59
C GLY A 78 14.15 5.03 4.04
N ASP A 79 13.74 6.05 4.78
CA ASP A 79 14.64 7.11 5.30
C ASP A 79 15.07 6.81 6.75
N PRO A 80 16.29 6.31 6.99
CA PRO A 80 16.80 6.09 8.34
C PRO A 80 17.22 7.38 9.08
N ARG A 81 17.03 8.58 8.51
CA ARG A 81 17.47 9.87 9.09
C ARG A 81 16.36 10.71 9.69
N SER A 82 15.10 10.28 9.59
CA SER A 82 13.95 11.08 10.04
C SER A 82 13.67 11.01 11.56
N HIS A 83 14.53 10.36 12.36
CA HIS A 83 14.39 10.21 13.81
C HIS A 83 15.45 10.94 14.66
N GLU A 84 16.38 11.69 14.05
CA GLU A 84 17.37 12.51 14.77
C GLU A 84 17.13 14.01 14.51
N SER A 85 16.09 14.58 15.11
CA SER A 85 15.92 16.05 15.22
C SER A 85 14.96 16.42 16.33
N HIS A 86 15.18 15.92 17.56
CA HIS A 86 14.71 16.60 18.76
C HIS A 86 15.46 16.11 20.02
N ALA A 87 16.67 16.59 20.21
CA ALA A 87 17.27 16.70 21.54
C ALA A 87 18.19 17.92 21.53
N ALA A 88 17.65 19.02 22.05
CA ALA A 88 18.41 20.21 22.42
C ALA A 88 19.06 19.98 23.80
#